data_AF-A0A7C1FCL4-F1
#
_entry.id   AF-A0A7C1FCL4-F1
#
_cell.length_a   1.000
_cell.length_b   1.000
_cell.length_c   1.000
_cell.angle_alpha   90.00
_cell.angle_beta   90.00
_cell.angle_gamma   90.00
#
_symmetry.space_group_name_H-M   'P 1'
#
loop_
_entity.id
_entity.type
_entity.pdbx_description
1 polymer ?
#
loop_
_entity_poly.entity_id
_entity_poly.type
_entity_poly.pdbx_seq_one_letter_code
_entity_poly.pdbx_strand_id
1 'polypeptide(L)'
;MTIFFSKRASGEGWISFESDPYLSKTKRRIYEKCLPCLENFLQQLEEGKTKIDLGPAYDCWKLTVVLNNLEECLELLNTFSELYPNEYVIGKFGTGDSEKSTKAVVFHLDDIKSLKGLLKKVQKTLRKLNLPFSIKITRGCSNPYEYLFGPSKRWKRMIAPLYPERIPEVIKRVRKMIYFSS
;
A
#
# COMPACT_ATOMS: atom_id res chain seq x y z
N MET A 1 20.58 -6.63 6.32
CA MET A 1 19.92 -5.41 6.82
C MET A 1 18.63 -5.82 7.47
N THR A 2 18.45 -5.46 8.74
CA THR A 2 17.28 -5.83 9.55
C THR A 2 16.06 -5.03 9.12
N ILE A 3 14.88 -5.62 9.20
CA ILE A 3 13.60 -4.91 9.04
C ILE A 3 13.07 -4.56 10.43
N PHE A 4 12.71 -3.30 10.61
CA PHE A 4 12.16 -2.75 11.84
C PHE A 4 10.67 -2.49 11.70
N PHE A 5 9.94 -2.56 12.82
CA PHE A 5 8.48 -2.45 12.85
C PHE A 5 8.02 -1.30 13.75
N SER A 6 6.94 -0.63 13.37
CA SER A 6 6.24 0.29 14.28
C SER A 6 5.50 -0.49 15.37
N LYS A 7 5.39 0.06 16.58
CA LYS A 7 4.51 -0.50 17.62
C LYS A 7 3.14 0.19 17.56
N ARG A 8 2.05 -0.59 17.55
CA ARG A 8 0.70 -0.06 17.80
C ARG A 8 0.34 -0.21 19.26
N ALA A 9 -0.29 0.81 19.84
CA ALA A 9 -0.81 0.76 21.20
C ALA A 9 -1.91 -0.31 21.36
N SER A 10 -2.77 -0.47 20.34
CA SER A 10 -3.86 -1.45 20.35
C SER A 10 -3.44 -2.88 19.98
N GLY A 11 -2.23 -3.10 19.46
CA GLY A 11 -1.81 -4.39 18.89
C GLY A 11 -2.50 -4.79 17.58
N GLU A 12 -3.61 -4.15 17.20
CA GLU A 12 -4.43 -4.51 16.05
C GLU A 12 -4.24 -3.62 14.82
N GLY A 13 -4.41 -4.22 13.64
CA GLY A 13 -4.45 -3.52 12.35
C GLY A 13 -3.13 -3.50 11.58
N TRP A 14 -2.87 -2.41 10.86
CA TRP A 14 -1.69 -2.29 9.99
C TRP A 14 -0.42 -1.86 10.74
N ILE A 15 0.60 -2.71 10.75
CA ILE A 15 1.92 -2.43 11.32
C ILE A 15 2.87 -2.00 10.19
N SER A 16 3.48 -0.82 10.29
CA SER A 16 4.47 -0.35 9.33
C SER A 16 5.82 -1.04 9.53
N PHE A 17 6.54 -1.27 8.44
CA PHE A 17 7.91 -1.81 8.46
C PHE A 17 8.86 -1.03 7.56
N GLU A 18 10.14 -1.00 7.92
CA GLU A 18 11.20 -0.34 7.16
C GLU A 18 12.59 -0.90 7.50
N SER A 19 13.52 -0.85 6.55
CA SER A 19 14.93 -1.22 6.74
C SER A 19 15.75 -0.20 7.55
N ASP A 20 15.15 0.90 7.98
CA ASP A 20 15.70 1.95 8.85
C ASP A 20 14.97 1.92 10.20
N PRO A 21 15.69 1.86 11.34
CA PRO A 21 15.10 1.76 12.67
C PRO A 21 14.19 2.93 13.05
N TYR A 22 14.36 4.10 12.43
CA TYR A 22 13.55 5.28 12.75
C TYR A 22 12.27 5.42 11.90
N LEU A 23 12.05 4.49 10.96
CA LEU A 23 10.96 4.53 9.97
C LEU A 23 10.91 5.88 9.23
N SER A 24 12.09 6.46 8.94
CA SER A 24 12.18 7.84 8.48
C SER A 24 11.54 8.02 7.09
N LYS A 25 11.76 7.08 6.16
CA LYS A 25 11.13 7.14 4.83
C LYS A 25 9.65 6.85 4.90
N THR A 26 9.19 6.00 5.80
CA THR A 26 7.77 5.74 6.01
C THR A 26 7.06 6.99 6.49
N LYS A 27 7.59 7.66 7.53
CA LYS A 27 7.04 8.93 8.04
C LYS A 27 7.04 10.00 6.94
N ARG A 28 8.19 10.19 6.28
CA ARG A 28 8.34 11.14 5.18
C ARG A 28 7.33 10.88 4.07
N ARG A 29 7.19 9.62 3.63
CA ARG A 29 6.21 9.23 2.60
C ARG A 29 4.78 9.54 3.02
N ILE A 30 4.41 9.35 4.28
CA ILE A 30 3.05 9.66 4.75
C ILE A 30 2.77 11.15 4.60
N TYR A 31 3.62 12.01 5.16
CA TYR A 31 3.36 13.45 5.24
C TYR A 31 3.69 14.22 3.96
N GLU A 32 4.76 13.85 3.24
CA GLU A 32 5.21 14.59 2.06
C GLU A 32 4.65 14.03 0.75
N LYS A 33 4.06 12.82 0.75
CA LYS A 33 3.56 12.17 -0.48
C LYS A 33 2.13 11.69 -0.37
N CYS A 34 1.81 10.84 0.60
CA CYS A 34 0.49 10.21 0.70
C CYS A 34 -0.60 11.21 1.06
N LEU A 35 -0.37 12.07 2.07
CA LEU A 35 -1.33 13.08 2.50
C LEU A 35 -1.60 14.12 1.39
N PRO A 36 -0.59 14.80 0.81
CA PRO A 36 -0.81 15.71 -0.32
C PRO A 36 -1.48 15.06 -1.52
N CYS A 37 -1.18 13.79 -1.80
CA CYS A 37 -1.82 13.04 -2.88
C CYS A 37 -3.33 12.82 -2.62
N LEU A 38 -3.73 12.56 -1.38
CA LEU A 38 -5.13 12.41 -1.01
C LEU A 38 -5.87 13.77 -0.96
N GLU A 39 -5.21 14.82 -0.48
CA GLU A 39 -5.75 16.18 -0.46
C GLU A 39 -6.02 16.69 -1.88
N ASN A 40 -5.05 16.56 -2.79
CA ASN A 40 -5.23 16.92 -4.19
C ASN A 40 -6.34 16.08 -4.87
N PHE A 41 -6.46 14.79 -4.51
CA PHE A 41 -7.55 13.97 -5.02
C PHE A 41 -8.92 14.44 -4.52
N LEU A 42 -9.03 14.73 -3.22
CA LEU A 42 -10.24 15.27 -2.60
C LEU A 42 -10.65 16.59 -3.25
N GLN A 43 -9.71 17.52 -3.40
CA GLN A 43 -9.95 18.82 -4.01
C GLN A 43 -10.52 18.68 -5.43
N GLN A 44 -9.93 17.84 -6.28
CA GLN A 44 -10.41 17.63 -7.64
C GLN A 44 -11.84 17.05 -7.71
N LEU A 45 -12.21 16.19 -6.74
CA LEU A 45 -13.57 15.66 -6.64
C LEU A 45 -14.57 16.74 -6.19
N GLU A 46 -14.19 17.57 -5.23
CA GLU A 46 -15.02 18.67 -4.71
C GLU A 46 -15.22 19.79 -5.73
N GLU A 47 -14.22 20.05 -6.56
CA GLU A 47 -14.30 20.95 -7.72
C GLU A 47 -15.15 20.38 -8.87
N GLY A 48 -15.61 19.13 -8.78
CA GLY A 48 -16.46 18.51 -9.79
C GLY A 48 -15.75 18.20 -11.11
N LYS A 49 -14.42 17.98 -11.09
CA LYS A 49 -13.66 17.72 -12.32
C LYS A 49 -14.13 16.44 -13.01
N THR A 50 -14.37 16.54 -14.31
CA THR A 50 -14.77 15.40 -15.17
C THR A 50 -13.62 14.43 -15.46
N LYS A 51 -12.37 14.91 -15.33
CA LYS A 51 -11.15 14.11 -15.38
C LYS A 51 -10.27 14.45 -14.19
N ILE A 52 -9.73 13.42 -13.58
CA ILE A 52 -8.87 13.51 -12.40
C ILE A 52 -7.42 13.24 -12.82
N ASP A 53 -6.51 14.13 -12.40
CA ASP A 53 -5.09 13.85 -12.40
C ASP A 53 -4.74 13.00 -11.18
N LEU A 54 -4.28 11.77 -11.44
CA LEU A 54 -3.84 10.84 -10.41
C LEU A 54 -2.52 11.26 -9.75
N GLY A 55 -1.74 12.16 -10.38
CA GLY A 55 -0.50 12.69 -9.83
C GLY A 55 0.42 11.58 -9.26
N PRO A 56 0.88 11.70 -8.00
CA PRO A 56 1.71 10.68 -7.36
C PRO A 56 1.07 9.28 -7.22
N ALA A 57 -0.27 9.18 -7.20
CA ALA A 57 -0.94 7.87 -7.11
C ALA A 57 -0.72 7.03 -8.37
N TYR A 58 -0.46 7.66 -9.52
CA TYR A 58 -0.18 6.96 -10.78
C TYR A 58 1.17 6.22 -10.74
N ASP A 59 2.16 6.82 -10.07
CA ASP A 59 3.53 6.31 -10.00
C ASP A 59 3.81 5.52 -8.71
N CYS A 60 2.92 5.59 -7.72
CA CYS A 60 3.00 4.78 -6.51
C CYS A 60 2.61 3.33 -6.81
N TRP A 61 3.45 2.37 -6.44
CA TRP A 61 3.19 0.94 -6.63
C TRP A 61 3.11 0.21 -5.29
N LYS A 62 2.29 -0.83 -5.27
CA LYS A 62 2.15 -1.74 -4.13
C LYS A 62 2.29 -3.18 -4.60
N LEU A 63 3.18 -3.91 -3.94
CA LEU A 63 3.26 -5.36 -4.04
C LEU A 63 2.65 -5.94 -2.76
N THR A 64 1.48 -6.54 -2.89
CA THR A 64 0.73 -7.13 -1.76
C THR A 64 0.85 -8.65 -1.82
N VAL A 65 1.35 -9.26 -0.77
CA VAL A 65 1.31 -10.70 -0.53
C VAL A 65 0.22 -10.97 0.49
N VAL A 66 -0.77 -11.79 0.14
CA VAL A 66 -1.81 -12.24 1.08
C VAL A 66 -1.40 -13.60 1.63
N LEU A 67 -1.45 -13.72 2.95
CA LEU A 67 -1.01 -14.84 3.78
C LEU A 67 -2.13 -15.19 4.78
N ASN A 68 -2.01 -16.33 5.46
CA ASN A 68 -3.07 -16.82 6.34
C ASN A 68 -3.13 -16.08 7.67
N ASN A 69 -1.99 -15.67 8.22
CA ASN A 69 -1.90 -15.12 9.57
C ASN A 69 -0.73 -14.12 9.72
N LEU A 70 -0.52 -13.63 10.94
CA LEU A 70 0.50 -12.62 11.22
C LEU A 70 1.90 -13.24 11.30
N GLU A 71 1.98 -14.48 11.77
CA GLU A 71 3.21 -15.27 11.90
C GLU A 71 3.86 -15.47 10.52
N GLU A 72 3.07 -15.87 9.51
CA GLU A 72 3.53 -15.99 8.13
C GLU A 72 4.01 -14.64 7.55
N CYS A 73 3.37 -13.52 7.93
CA CYS A 73 3.84 -12.20 7.52
C CYS A 73 5.24 -11.90 8.09
N LEU A 74 5.46 -12.23 9.36
CA LEU A 74 6.74 -12.04 10.04
C LEU A 74 7.82 -12.97 9.48
N GLU A 75 7.48 -14.24 9.25
CA GLU A 75 8.38 -15.24 8.65
C GLU A 75 8.85 -14.81 7.25
N LEU A 76 7.92 -14.30 6.43
CA LEU A 76 8.26 -13.72 5.13
C LEU A 76 9.26 -12.57 5.26
N LEU A 77 9.00 -11.60 6.14
CA LEU A 77 9.82 -10.41 6.32
C LEU A 77 11.22 -10.76 6.86
N ASN A 78 11.30 -11.63 7.87
CA ASN A 78 12.56 -12.09 8.44
C ASN A 78 13.40 -12.84 7.40
N THR A 79 12.83 -13.84 6.75
CA THR A 79 13.54 -14.62 5.71
C THR A 79 13.95 -13.75 4.53
N PHE A 80 13.13 -12.76 4.15
CA PHE A 80 13.50 -11.80 3.12
C PHE A 80 14.73 -10.98 3.52
N SER A 81 14.79 -10.51 4.77
CA SER A 81 15.90 -9.71 5.29
C SER A 81 17.23 -10.49 5.35
N GLU A 82 17.16 -11.81 5.60
CA GLU A 82 18.31 -12.72 5.60
C GLU A 82 18.81 -13.01 4.18
N LEU A 83 17.89 -13.27 3.24
CA LEU A 83 18.23 -13.59 1.86
C LEU A 83 18.73 -12.37 1.06
N TYR A 84 18.26 -11.17 1.41
CA TYR A 84 18.55 -9.94 0.68
C TYR A 84 19.00 -8.84 1.64
N PRO A 85 20.16 -9.00 2.30
CA PRO A 85 20.60 -8.08 3.35
C PRO A 85 20.97 -6.68 2.83
N ASN A 86 21.02 -6.46 1.52
CA ASN A 86 21.28 -5.16 0.91
C ASN A 86 20.00 -4.52 0.34
N GLU A 87 18.86 -5.19 0.42
CA GLU A 87 17.60 -4.66 -0.11
C GLU A 87 16.91 -3.75 0.89
N TYR A 88 16.76 -2.49 0.52
CA TYR A 88 15.99 -1.55 1.32
C TYR A 88 14.50 -1.68 1.00
N VAL A 89 13.68 -2.00 2.00
CA VAL A 89 12.23 -2.17 1.86
C VAL A 89 11.47 -1.29 2.85
N ILE A 90 10.30 -0.83 2.41
CA ILE A 90 9.31 -0.12 3.22
C ILE A 90 7.93 -0.71 2.95
N GLY A 91 7.05 -0.66 3.93
CA GLY A 91 5.71 -1.17 3.76
C GLY A 91 4.90 -1.24 5.04
N LYS A 92 3.88 -2.09 4.99
CA LYS A 92 3.07 -2.44 6.15
C LYS A 92 2.57 -3.87 6.05
N PHE A 93 2.26 -4.47 7.19
CA PHE A 93 1.63 -5.78 7.23
C PHE A 93 0.47 -5.84 8.23
N GLY A 94 -0.38 -6.86 8.12
CA GLY A 94 -1.58 -7.04 8.96
C GLY A 94 -2.86 -7.00 8.14
N THR A 95 -3.92 -6.43 8.71
CA THR A 95 -5.24 -6.32 8.07
C THR A 95 -5.89 -4.98 8.38
N GLY A 96 -6.78 -4.53 7.48
CA GLY A 96 -7.67 -3.39 7.74
C GLY A 96 -9.04 -3.80 8.31
N ASP A 97 -9.23 -5.09 8.51
CA ASP A 97 -10.49 -5.74 8.89
C ASP A 97 -10.14 -6.90 9.82
N SER A 98 -10.47 -6.76 11.12
CA SER A 98 -10.12 -7.72 12.16
C SER A 98 -10.84 -9.05 11.99
N GLU A 99 -11.98 -9.08 11.30
CA GLU A 99 -12.75 -10.30 11.05
C GLU A 99 -12.13 -11.16 9.94
N LYS A 100 -11.23 -10.61 9.13
CA LYS A 100 -10.52 -11.39 8.11
C LYS A 100 -9.49 -12.31 8.73
N SER A 101 -9.64 -13.60 8.44
CA SER A 101 -8.64 -14.63 8.75
C SER A 101 -7.29 -14.27 8.12
N THR A 102 -7.28 -13.98 6.81
CA THR A 102 -6.05 -13.64 6.08
C THR A 102 -5.43 -12.32 6.51
N LYS A 103 -4.10 -12.24 6.44
CA LYS A 103 -3.30 -11.03 6.61
C LYS A 103 -2.55 -10.72 5.32
N ALA A 104 -1.94 -9.55 5.24
CA ALA A 104 -1.18 -9.17 4.06
C ALA A 104 0.11 -8.44 4.42
N VAL A 105 1.15 -8.64 3.62
CA VAL A 105 2.36 -7.81 3.58
C VAL A 105 2.28 -6.94 2.33
N VAL A 106 2.35 -5.62 2.50
CA VAL A 106 2.28 -4.63 1.43
C VAL A 106 3.62 -3.90 1.38
N PHE A 107 4.39 -4.15 0.33
CA PHE A 107 5.59 -3.37 0.03
C PHE A 107 5.20 -2.10 -0.74
N HIS A 108 5.79 -0.98 -0.36
CA HIS A 108 5.59 0.32 -1.00
C HIS A 108 6.76 0.65 -1.91
N LEU A 109 6.47 0.96 -3.18
CA LEU A 109 7.49 1.31 -4.17
C LEU A 109 7.08 2.57 -4.94
N ASP A 110 8.07 3.23 -5.54
CA ASP A 110 7.90 4.49 -6.28
C ASP A 110 8.16 4.35 -7.78
N ASP A 111 8.53 3.16 -8.25
CA ASP A 111 8.76 2.90 -9.66
C ASP A 111 8.57 1.42 -10.03
N ILE A 112 8.34 1.18 -11.33
CA ILE A 112 8.05 -0.15 -11.86
C ILE A 112 9.29 -1.05 -11.97
N LYS A 113 10.50 -0.49 -12.08
CA LYS A 113 11.73 -1.30 -12.19
C LYS A 113 12.03 -1.96 -10.84
N SER A 114 11.96 -1.18 -9.76
CA SER A 114 12.07 -1.67 -8.38
C SER A 114 11.00 -2.71 -8.08
N LEU A 115 9.76 -2.50 -8.55
CA LEU A 115 8.67 -3.46 -8.38
C LEU A 115 8.97 -4.82 -9.00
N LYS A 116 9.46 -4.85 -10.25
CA LYS A 116 9.80 -6.09 -10.95
C LYS A 116 10.96 -6.83 -10.25
N GLY A 117 11.96 -6.08 -9.78
CA GLY A 117 13.08 -6.65 -9.00
C GLY A 117 12.59 -7.27 -7.70
N LEU A 118 11.80 -6.51 -6.93
CA LEU A 118 11.26 -6.96 -5.65
C LEU A 118 10.32 -8.16 -5.80
N LEU A 119 9.44 -8.16 -6.81
CA LEU A 119 8.52 -9.27 -7.09
C LEU A 119 9.26 -10.61 -7.21
N LYS A 120 10.36 -10.65 -7.97
CA LYS A 120 11.16 -11.87 -8.14
C LYS A 120 11.75 -12.34 -6.82
N LYS A 121 12.28 -11.40 -6.02
CA LYS A 121 12.88 -11.69 -4.71
C LYS A 121 11.83 -12.25 -3.73
N VAL A 122 10.68 -11.59 -3.64
CA VAL A 122 9.54 -12.01 -2.81
C VAL A 122 9.01 -13.38 -3.23
N GLN A 123 8.82 -13.63 -4.52
CA GLN A 123 8.40 -14.95 -5.02
C GLN A 123 9.41 -16.04 -4.67
N LYS A 124 10.72 -15.76 -4.77
CA LYS A 124 11.75 -16.72 -4.38
C LYS A 124 11.72 -17.00 -2.86
N THR A 125 11.53 -15.97 -2.04
CA THR A 125 11.36 -16.15 -0.58
C THR A 125 10.15 -17.00 -0.25
N LEU A 126 8.99 -16.69 -0.85
CA LEU A 126 7.75 -17.44 -0.61
C LEU A 126 7.86 -18.91 -1.02
N ARG A 127 8.52 -19.20 -2.15
CA ARG A 127 8.81 -20.58 -2.57
C ARG A 127 9.72 -21.31 -1.58
N LYS A 128 10.71 -20.63 -1.00
CA LYS A 128 11.59 -21.22 0.04
C LYS A 128 10.81 -21.59 1.30
N LEU A 129 9.83 -20.75 1.67
CA LEU A 129 8.99 -20.97 2.86
C LEU A 129 7.86 -21.98 2.63
N ASN A 130 7.60 -22.37 1.38
CA ASN A 130 6.50 -23.26 1.02
C ASN A 130 5.12 -22.81 1.56
N LEU A 131 4.91 -21.49 1.69
CA LEU A 131 3.65 -20.93 2.15
C LEU A 131 2.63 -20.84 1.01
N PRO A 132 1.34 -21.07 1.26
CA PRO A 132 0.30 -20.70 0.29
C PRO A 132 0.18 -19.18 0.25
N PHE A 133 0.21 -18.60 -0.94
CA PHE A 133 0.14 -17.14 -1.09
C PHE A 133 -0.64 -16.72 -2.32
N SER A 134 -1.16 -15.49 -2.27
CA SER A 134 -1.56 -14.76 -3.48
C SER A 134 -0.83 -13.42 -3.55
N ILE A 135 -0.37 -13.06 -4.75
CA ILE A 135 0.30 -11.78 -4.98
C ILE A 135 -0.64 -10.88 -5.78
N LYS A 136 -0.81 -9.64 -5.30
CA LYS A 136 -1.53 -8.57 -6.00
C LYS A 136 -0.59 -7.40 -6.22
N ILE A 137 -0.61 -6.87 -7.43
CA ILE A 137 0.11 -5.65 -7.79
C ILE A 137 -0.93 -4.58 -8.09
N THR A 138 -0.85 -3.45 -7.39
CA THR A 138 -1.76 -2.32 -7.59
C THR A 138 -0.98 -1.02 -7.70
N ARG A 139 -1.60 -0.03 -8.34
CA ARG A 139 -1.15 1.36 -8.30
C ARG A 139 -1.89 2.15 -7.22
N GLY A 140 -1.21 3.14 -6.65
CA GLY A 140 -1.77 4.10 -5.72
C GLY A 140 -2.36 3.48 -4.44
N CYS A 141 -3.21 4.25 -3.78
CA CYS A 141 -4.10 3.72 -2.74
C CYS A 141 -5.28 3.03 -3.41
N SER A 142 -5.21 1.71 -3.58
CA SER A 142 -6.27 0.92 -4.23
C SER A 142 -7.67 1.29 -3.71
N ASN A 143 -7.81 1.58 -2.43
CA ASN A 143 -8.95 2.30 -1.89
C ASN A 143 -8.47 3.70 -1.46
N PRO A 144 -9.04 4.82 -1.95
CA PRO A 144 -10.33 4.97 -2.66
C PRO A 144 -10.31 4.80 -4.19
N TYR A 145 -9.14 4.76 -4.83
CA TYR A 145 -9.05 4.99 -6.26
C TYR A 145 -9.69 3.88 -7.12
N GLU A 146 -9.45 2.60 -6.83
CA GLU A 146 -10.07 1.48 -7.59
C GLU A 146 -11.58 1.40 -7.39
N TYR A 147 -12.10 1.93 -6.27
CA TYR A 147 -13.55 2.01 -6.07
C TYR A 147 -14.21 2.98 -7.07
N LEU A 148 -13.50 4.05 -7.45
CA LEU A 148 -13.98 5.07 -8.38
C LEU A 148 -13.62 4.79 -9.86
N PHE A 149 -12.40 4.30 -10.09
CA PHE A 149 -11.82 4.15 -11.44
C PHE A 149 -11.75 2.70 -11.93
N GLY A 150 -12.13 1.72 -11.10
CA GLY A 150 -11.93 0.30 -11.39
C GLY A 150 -10.45 -0.13 -11.31
N PRO A 151 -10.10 -1.32 -11.83
CA PRO A 151 -8.78 -1.91 -11.66
C PRO A 151 -7.62 -1.06 -12.17
N SER A 152 -6.56 -0.91 -11.36
CA SER A 152 -5.42 -0.04 -11.64
C SER A 152 -4.60 -0.34 -12.89
N LYS A 153 -4.75 -1.53 -13.49
CA LYS A 153 -4.11 -1.90 -14.76
C LYS A 153 -4.55 -1.04 -15.95
N ARG A 154 -5.75 -0.45 -15.89
CA ARG A 154 -6.33 0.35 -16.99
C ARG A 154 -6.17 1.86 -16.78
N TRP A 155 -5.55 2.27 -15.68
CA TRP A 155 -5.45 3.69 -15.35
C TRP A 155 -4.53 4.43 -16.30
N LYS A 156 -4.90 5.68 -16.56
CA LYS A 156 -4.08 6.71 -17.20
C LYS A 156 -3.81 7.81 -16.18
N ARG A 157 -2.77 8.62 -16.39
CA ARG A 157 -2.43 9.73 -15.48
C ARG A 157 -3.62 10.68 -15.31
N MET A 158 -4.26 11.04 -16.43
CA MET A 158 -5.55 11.71 -16.46
C MET A 158 -6.65 10.68 -16.74
N ILE A 159 -7.64 10.56 -15.85
CA ILE A 159 -8.68 9.54 -15.94
C ILE A 159 -10.07 10.09 -15.57
N ALA A 160 -11.09 9.67 -16.31
CA ALA A 160 -12.48 9.91 -15.93
C ALA A 160 -12.94 8.81 -14.94
N PRO A 161 -13.73 9.15 -13.91
CA PRO A 161 -14.39 8.16 -13.07
C PRO A 161 -15.13 7.11 -13.91
N LEU A 162 -14.89 5.83 -13.62
CA LEU A 162 -15.67 4.75 -14.22
C LEU A 162 -17.04 4.64 -13.56
N TYR A 163 -17.11 5.01 -12.28
CA TYR A 163 -18.29 4.95 -11.43
C TYR A 163 -18.56 6.33 -10.80
N PRO A 164 -18.94 7.35 -11.60
CA PRO A 164 -19.14 8.71 -11.12
C PRO A 164 -20.19 8.82 -10.00
N GLU A 165 -21.16 7.92 -9.95
CA GLU A 165 -22.17 7.84 -8.89
C GLU A 165 -21.58 7.60 -7.49
N ARG A 166 -20.34 7.09 -7.41
CA ARG A 166 -19.64 6.81 -6.15
C ARG A 166 -18.88 8.01 -5.59
N ILE A 167 -18.79 9.11 -6.34
CA ILE A 167 -18.04 10.31 -5.93
C ILE A 167 -18.44 10.80 -4.53
N PRO A 168 -19.73 10.94 -4.17
CA PRO A 168 -20.12 11.43 -2.84
C PRO A 168 -19.59 10.54 -1.69
N GLU A 169 -19.64 9.22 -1.86
CA GLU A 169 -19.11 8.27 -0.88
C GLU A 169 -17.59 8.35 -0.79
N VAL A 170 -16.91 8.47 -1.93
CA VAL A 170 -15.45 8.61 -2.00
C VAL A 170 -15.00 9.88 -1.28
N ILE A 171 -15.65 11.03 -1.50
CA ILE A 171 -15.35 12.28 -0.79
C ILE A 171 -15.45 12.07 0.72
N LYS A 172 -16.56 11.49 1.21
CA LYS A 172 -16.76 11.21 2.64
C LYS A 172 -15.65 10.33 3.20
N ARG A 173 -15.27 9.28 2.46
CA ARG A 173 -14.24 8.33 2.88
C ARG A 173 -12.85 8.96 2.91
N VAL A 174 -12.51 9.76 1.90
CA VAL A 174 -11.21 10.46 1.83
C VAL A 174 -11.09 11.50 2.93
N ARG A 175 -12.15 12.30 3.17
CA ARG A 175 -12.19 13.21 4.33
C ARG A 175 -11.96 12.48 5.65
N LYS A 176 -12.57 11.31 5.84
CA LYS A 176 -12.32 10.47 7.03
C LYS A 176 -10.86 10.06 7.15
N MET A 177 -10.23 9.64 6.05
CA MET A 177 -8.81 9.26 6.04
C MET A 177 -7.87 10.43 6.33
N ILE A 178 -8.19 11.64 5.86
CA ILE A 178 -7.34 12.82 6.04
C ILE A 178 -7.50 13.41 7.44
N TYR A 179 -8.75 13.66 7.87
CA TYR A 179 -9.04 14.48 9.05
C TYR A 179 -9.43 13.70 10.30
N PHE A 180 -9.81 12.43 10.16
CA PHE A 180 -10.36 11.63 11.26
C PHE A 180 -9.57 10.32 11.47
N SER A 181 -8.30 10.32 11.09
CA SER A 181 -7.35 9.24 11.43
C SER A 181 -6.87 9.42 12.88
N SER A 182 -7.78 9.20 13.83
CA SER A 182 -7.51 9.10 15.27
C SER A 182 -8.05 7.78 15.78
#